data_AF-A0A7C4IMM7-F1
#
_entry.id   AF-A0A7C4IMM7-F1
#
_cell.length_a   1.000
_cell.length_b   1.000
_cell.length_c   1.000
_cell.angle_alpha   90.00
_cell.angle_beta   90.00
_cell.angle_gamma   90.00
#
_symmetry.space_group_name_H-M   'P 1'
#
loop_
_entity.id
_entity.type
_entity.pdbx_description
1 polymer ?
#
loop_
_entity_poly.entity_id
_entity_poly.type
_entity_poly.pdbx_seq_one_letter_code
_entity_poly.pdbx_strand_id
1 'polypeptide(L)'
;MKSKTDKGLSWLLFFYSLPSKPTRNRMAIWRKLLKAGGLPFKGSVYLLPNTDENLEFFTWLVSEVISLKGEASFVHVKKIDTDDNRELVGLFNKQRDTNYQPILNEIDGIERKLSSIKIGGDSQDRKKLANQVRKVQRDFEEIKKIDFFTSQRGIETGEKLEKIVKVLNGLTVSETTKHAITISPARIEDYQNKTWATRKRPFVDRFASAWLIKKFIDKNAS
;
A
#
# COMPACT_ATOMS: atom_id res chain seq x y z
N MET A 1 -18.47 28.51 -15.38
CA MET A 1 -17.21 27.75 -15.55
C MET A 1 -17.53 26.27 -15.46
N LYS A 2 -17.68 25.57 -16.59
CA LYS A 2 -17.95 24.12 -16.61
C LYS A 2 -16.61 23.39 -16.42
N SER A 3 -16.39 22.86 -15.23
CA SER A 3 -15.25 21.99 -14.90
C SER A 3 -15.22 20.78 -15.83
N LYS A 4 -14.01 20.31 -16.19
CA LYS A 4 -13.73 19.11 -17.01
C LYS A 4 -14.45 17.82 -16.55
N THR A 5 -15.06 17.81 -15.36
CA THR A 5 -15.80 16.68 -14.77
C THR A 5 -17.20 16.44 -15.37
N ASP A 6 -17.75 17.36 -16.16
CA ASP A 6 -19.16 17.30 -16.59
C ASP A 6 -19.38 16.67 -17.98
N LYS A 7 -18.31 16.31 -18.71
CA LYS A 7 -18.42 15.60 -20.01
C LYS A 7 -17.99 14.15 -19.85
N GLY A 8 -18.96 13.25 -19.71
CA GLY A 8 -18.77 11.81 -19.95
C GLY A 8 -18.76 10.91 -18.72
N LEU A 9 -19.02 11.42 -17.51
CA LEU A 9 -19.17 10.56 -16.34
C LEU A 9 -20.42 9.69 -16.48
N SER A 10 -20.22 8.37 -16.50
CA SER A 10 -21.29 7.38 -16.47
C SER A 10 -21.02 6.38 -15.35
N TRP A 11 -22.06 5.67 -14.97
CA TRP A 11 -22.11 4.86 -13.77
C TRP A 11 -22.48 3.42 -14.11
N LEU A 12 -22.04 2.52 -13.24
CA LEU A 12 -22.53 1.15 -13.16
C LEU A 12 -23.36 1.03 -11.89
N LEU A 13 -24.60 0.56 -12.01
CA LEU A 13 -25.48 0.30 -10.88
C LEU A 13 -25.63 -1.19 -10.70
N PHE A 14 -25.21 -1.72 -9.55
CA PHE A 14 -25.31 -3.12 -9.18
C PHE A 14 -26.41 -3.33 -8.15
N PHE A 15 -27.22 -4.35 -8.37
CA PHE A 15 -28.28 -4.76 -7.45
C PHE A 15 -28.32 -6.28 -7.36
N TYR A 16 -28.55 -6.78 -6.15
CA TYR A 16 -28.55 -8.22 -5.90
C TYR A 16 -29.48 -8.63 -4.78
N SER A 17 -29.91 -9.89 -4.82
CA SER A 17 -30.63 -10.59 -3.78
C SER A 17 -29.92 -11.90 -3.47
N LEU A 18 -29.91 -12.28 -2.19
CA LEU A 18 -29.36 -13.54 -1.72
C LEU A 18 -30.33 -14.19 -0.73
N PRO A 19 -30.38 -15.53 -0.67
CA PRO A 19 -31.14 -16.25 0.35
C PRO A 19 -30.88 -15.70 1.76
N SER A 20 -31.92 -15.69 2.60
CA SER A 20 -31.86 -15.13 3.96
C SER A 20 -30.86 -15.86 4.86
N LYS A 21 -30.58 -17.14 4.57
CA LYS A 21 -29.57 -17.95 5.24
C LYS A 21 -28.68 -18.67 4.21
N PRO A 22 -27.36 -18.76 4.46
CA PRO A 22 -26.64 -18.18 5.60
C PRO A 22 -26.31 -16.69 5.38
N THR A 23 -26.43 -15.87 6.43
CA THR A 23 -26.14 -14.41 6.41
C THR A 23 -24.71 -14.09 5.97
N ARG A 24 -23.76 -15.01 6.16
CA ARG A 24 -22.36 -14.86 5.74
C ARG A 24 -22.21 -14.58 4.25
N ASN A 25 -23.08 -15.13 3.39
CA ASN A 25 -22.99 -14.98 1.95
C ASN A 25 -23.25 -13.52 1.55
N ARG A 26 -24.31 -12.92 2.10
CA ARG A 26 -24.64 -11.50 1.89
C ARG A 26 -23.53 -10.59 2.38
N MET A 27 -23.00 -10.86 3.57
CA MET A 27 -21.89 -10.09 4.14
C MET A 27 -20.62 -10.20 3.29
N ALA A 28 -20.35 -11.36 2.68
CA ALA A 28 -19.20 -11.54 1.80
C ALA A 28 -19.30 -10.68 0.54
N ILE A 29 -20.47 -10.68 -0.13
CA ILE A 29 -20.71 -9.84 -1.31
C ILE A 29 -20.65 -8.36 -0.96
N TRP A 30 -21.29 -7.95 0.14
CA TRP A 30 -21.24 -6.57 0.61
C TRP A 30 -19.82 -6.09 0.89
N ARG A 31 -18.98 -6.90 1.55
CA ARG A 31 -17.57 -6.57 1.80
C ARG A 31 -16.77 -6.48 0.50
N LYS A 32 -17.02 -7.34 -0.49
CA LYS A 32 -16.39 -7.25 -1.82
C LYS A 32 -16.74 -5.93 -2.51
N LEU A 33 -18.02 -5.53 -2.50
CA LEU A 33 -18.47 -4.24 -3.04
C LEU A 33 -17.78 -3.06 -2.36
N LEU A 34 -17.76 -3.03 -1.03
CA LEU A 34 -17.09 -1.95 -0.29
C LEU A 34 -15.57 -1.92 -0.54
N LYS A 35 -14.94 -3.09 -0.62
CA LYS A 35 -13.50 -3.21 -0.92
C LYS A 35 -13.17 -2.70 -2.32
N ALA A 36 -14.06 -2.87 -3.28
CA ALA A 36 -13.93 -2.32 -4.63
C ALA A 36 -14.29 -0.82 -4.72
N GLY A 37 -14.55 -0.15 -3.60
CA GLY A 37 -14.93 1.27 -3.62
C GLY A 37 -16.40 1.53 -3.93
N GLY A 38 -17.25 0.49 -3.96
CA GLY A 38 -18.68 0.61 -4.23
C GLY A 38 -19.36 1.57 -3.24
N LEU A 39 -20.08 2.55 -3.78
CA LEU A 39 -20.88 3.48 -3.01
C LEU A 39 -22.26 2.87 -2.76
N PRO A 40 -22.66 2.61 -1.50
CA PRO A 40 -24.04 2.23 -1.19
C PRO A 40 -24.99 3.35 -1.61
N PHE A 41 -26.02 3.00 -2.37
CA PHE A 41 -26.96 3.96 -2.92
C PHE A 41 -28.38 3.42 -2.75
N LYS A 42 -29.18 4.10 -1.93
CA LYS A 42 -30.62 3.85 -1.75
C LYS A 42 -31.00 2.35 -1.70
N GLY A 43 -30.89 1.74 -0.51
CA GLY A 43 -31.25 0.34 -0.30
C GLY A 43 -30.14 -0.64 -0.69
N SER A 44 -30.46 -1.65 -1.49
CA SER A 44 -29.51 -2.71 -1.91
C SER A 44 -28.81 -2.42 -3.24
N VAL A 45 -28.78 -1.15 -3.68
CA VAL A 45 -28.11 -0.72 -4.92
C VAL A 45 -26.74 -0.16 -4.59
N TYR A 46 -25.76 -0.43 -5.45
CA TYR A 46 -24.38 0.01 -5.30
C TYR A 46 -23.91 0.66 -6.59
N LEU A 47 -23.22 1.78 -6.46
CA LEU A 47 -22.66 2.52 -7.59
C LEU A 47 -21.15 2.32 -7.69
N LEU A 48 -20.67 2.22 -8.92
CA LEU A 48 -19.28 2.44 -9.30
C LEU A 48 -19.21 3.35 -10.54
N PRO A 49 -18.12 4.12 -10.71
CA PRO A 49 -17.85 4.78 -11.99
C PRO A 49 -17.71 3.74 -13.11
N ASN A 50 -18.21 4.06 -14.30
CA ASN A 50 -18.10 3.18 -15.46
C ASN A 50 -16.67 3.19 -16.01
N THR A 51 -15.87 2.22 -15.55
CA THR A 51 -14.51 1.91 -16.03
C THR A 51 -14.44 0.43 -16.39
N ASP A 52 -13.50 0.05 -17.24
CA ASP A 52 -13.33 -1.35 -17.66
C ASP A 52 -13.08 -2.28 -16.45
N GLU A 53 -12.26 -1.84 -15.50
CA GLU A 53 -11.99 -2.59 -14.26
C GLU A 53 -13.24 -2.80 -13.41
N ASN A 54 -14.08 -1.77 -13.26
CA ASN A 54 -15.33 -1.87 -12.50
C ASN A 54 -16.38 -2.72 -13.23
N LEU A 55 -16.39 -2.68 -14.56
CA LEU A 55 -17.25 -3.51 -15.40
C LEU A 55 -16.89 -4.99 -15.28
N GLU A 56 -15.60 -5.32 -15.37
CA GLU A 56 -15.08 -6.66 -15.14
C GLU A 56 -15.42 -7.14 -13.72
N PHE A 57 -15.21 -6.29 -12.72
CA PHE A 57 -15.55 -6.59 -11.34
C PHE A 57 -17.03 -6.92 -11.15
N PHE A 58 -17.95 -6.11 -11.70
CA PHE A 58 -19.39 -6.40 -11.62
C PHE A 58 -19.79 -7.65 -12.39
N THR A 59 -19.19 -7.90 -13.55
CA THR A 59 -19.43 -9.12 -14.35
C THR A 59 -19.03 -10.37 -13.57
N TRP A 60 -17.85 -10.35 -12.94
CA TRP A 60 -17.42 -11.41 -12.04
C TRP A 60 -18.35 -11.54 -10.82
N LEU A 61 -18.76 -10.42 -10.22
CA LEU A 61 -19.59 -10.42 -9.02
C LEU A 61 -21.00 -10.98 -9.27
N VAL A 62 -21.56 -10.78 -10.47
CA VAL A 62 -22.82 -11.44 -10.89
C VAL A 62 -22.66 -12.96 -10.83
N SER A 63 -21.59 -13.50 -11.42
CA SER A 63 -21.31 -14.94 -11.43
C SER A 63 -21.15 -15.50 -10.01
N GLU A 64 -20.46 -14.75 -9.14
CA GLU A 64 -20.31 -15.11 -7.72
C GLU A 64 -21.66 -15.16 -7.01
N VAL A 65 -22.54 -14.16 -7.18
CA VAL A 65 -23.87 -14.14 -6.54
C VAL A 65 -24.72 -15.32 -7.01
N ILE A 66 -24.70 -15.63 -8.31
CA ILE A 66 -25.44 -16.77 -8.88
C ILE A 66 -24.94 -18.09 -8.27
N SER A 67 -23.63 -18.27 -8.10
CA SER A 67 -23.05 -19.46 -7.45
C SER A 67 -23.52 -19.66 -6.00
N LEU A 68 -23.88 -18.56 -5.33
CA LEU A 68 -24.42 -18.54 -3.98
C LEU A 68 -25.96 -18.70 -3.94
N LYS A 69 -26.58 -19.12 -5.05
CA LYS A 69 -28.03 -19.25 -5.25
C LYS A 69 -28.79 -17.92 -5.08
N GLY A 70 -28.13 -16.81 -5.42
CA GLY A 70 -28.73 -15.49 -5.47
C GLY A 70 -29.06 -15.04 -6.89
N GLU A 71 -29.55 -13.82 -6.97
CA GLU A 71 -29.82 -13.12 -8.22
C GLU A 71 -29.05 -11.80 -8.20
N ALA A 72 -28.40 -11.45 -9.30
CA ALA A 72 -27.70 -10.19 -9.44
C ALA A 72 -27.79 -9.69 -10.87
N SER A 73 -27.77 -8.37 -11.02
CA SER A 73 -27.67 -7.71 -12.31
C SER A 73 -27.05 -6.34 -12.11
N PHE A 74 -26.53 -5.78 -13.19
CA PHE A 74 -26.09 -4.40 -13.21
C PHE A 74 -26.44 -3.73 -14.54
N VAL A 75 -26.51 -2.40 -14.51
CA VAL A 75 -26.85 -1.59 -15.69
C VAL A 75 -25.89 -0.43 -15.85
N HIS A 76 -25.69 -0.03 -17.11
CA HIS A 76 -24.95 1.18 -17.46
C HIS A 76 -25.88 2.38 -17.41
N VAL A 77 -25.49 3.41 -16.66
CA VAL A 77 -26.31 4.59 -16.43
C VAL A 77 -25.52 5.83 -16.80
N LYS A 78 -25.98 6.56 -17.83
CA LYS A 78 -25.37 7.84 -18.22
C LYS A 78 -25.71 8.97 -17.25
N LYS A 79 -26.88 8.90 -16.62
CA LYS A 79 -27.40 9.93 -15.72
C LYS A 79 -28.41 9.31 -14.75
N ILE A 80 -28.38 9.75 -13.50
CA ILE A 80 -29.44 9.50 -12.52
C ILE A 80 -30.24 10.79 -12.43
N ASP A 81 -31.54 10.75 -12.73
CA ASP A 81 -32.31 12.00 -12.87
C ASP A 81 -32.50 12.76 -11.55
N THR A 82 -32.48 12.06 -10.42
CA THR A 82 -32.70 12.63 -9.09
C THR A 82 -31.43 13.07 -8.37
N ASP A 83 -30.24 12.78 -8.91
CA ASP A 83 -28.97 13.03 -8.22
C ASP A 83 -27.95 13.61 -9.22
N ASP A 84 -27.33 14.76 -8.89
CA ASP A 84 -26.29 15.35 -9.75
C ASP A 84 -25.01 14.50 -9.65
N ASN A 85 -24.30 14.31 -10.76
CA ASN A 85 -22.98 13.69 -10.79
C ASN A 85 -22.03 14.33 -9.78
N ARG A 86 -22.11 15.65 -9.56
CA ARG A 86 -21.29 16.35 -8.56
C ARG A 86 -21.63 15.92 -7.13
N GLU A 87 -22.90 15.69 -6.83
CA GLU A 87 -23.33 15.21 -5.51
C GLU A 87 -22.87 13.76 -5.30
N LEU A 88 -23.02 12.91 -6.31
CA LEU A 88 -22.54 11.53 -6.27
C LEU A 88 -21.03 11.46 -6.06
N VAL A 89 -20.24 12.25 -6.80
CA VAL A 89 -18.80 12.38 -6.58
C VAL A 89 -18.50 12.85 -5.15
N GLY A 90 -19.27 13.80 -4.63
CA GLY A 90 -19.18 14.24 -3.23
C GLY A 90 -19.39 13.10 -2.23
N LEU A 91 -20.35 12.19 -2.49
CA LEU A 91 -20.59 11.01 -1.66
C LEU A 91 -19.41 10.02 -1.72
N PHE A 92 -18.86 9.76 -2.91
CA PHE A 92 -17.65 8.94 -3.05
C PHE A 92 -16.49 9.53 -2.25
N ASN A 93 -16.21 10.82 -2.42
CA ASN A 93 -15.14 11.52 -1.72
C ASN A 93 -15.35 11.47 -0.20
N LYS A 94 -16.57 11.70 0.29
CA LYS A 94 -16.90 11.59 1.72
C LYS A 94 -16.67 10.18 2.26
N GLN A 95 -16.96 9.14 1.48
CA GLN A 95 -16.64 7.77 1.88
C GLN A 95 -15.12 7.55 1.93
N ARG A 96 -14.36 8.05 0.94
CA ARG A 96 -12.89 7.95 0.93
C ARG A 96 -12.24 8.68 2.10
N ASP A 97 -12.78 9.85 2.47
CA ASP A 97 -12.34 10.62 3.62
C ASP A 97 -12.29 9.78 4.91
N THR A 98 -13.33 8.97 5.13
CA THR A 98 -13.38 8.08 6.31
C THR A 98 -12.32 6.98 6.27
N ASN A 99 -11.89 6.56 5.08
CA ASN A 99 -10.85 5.55 4.92
C ASN A 99 -9.44 6.15 5.09
N TYR A 100 -9.22 7.39 4.65
CA TYR A 100 -7.95 8.08 4.86
C TYR A 100 -7.72 8.53 6.31
N GLN A 101 -8.78 8.78 7.09
CA GLN A 101 -8.64 9.29 8.46
C GLN A 101 -7.75 8.41 9.38
N PRO A 102 -7.89 7.07 9.41
CA PRO A 102 -6.96 6.23 10.16
C PRO A 102 -5.51 6.34 9.69
N ILE A 103 -5.28 6.46 8.38
CA ILE A 103 -3.93 6.62 7.81
C ILE A 103 -3.32 7.93 8.27
N LEU A 104 -4.07 9.03 8.22
CA LEU A 104 -3.64 10.33 8.74
C LEU A 104 -3.27 10.25 10.22
N ASN A 105 -4.06 9.55 11.04
CA ASN A 105 -3.74 9.36 12.45
C ASN A 105 -2.43 8.57 12.65
N GLU A 106 -2.18 7.55 11.82
CA GLU A 106 -0.91 6.80 11.84
C GLU A 106 0.28 7.69 11.41
N ILE A 107 0.10 8.50 10.35
CA ILE A 107 1.07 9.50 9.85
C ILE A 107 1.42 10.50 10.96
N ASP A 108 0.43 11.13 11.58
CA ASP A 108 0.65 12.12 12.65
C ASP A 108 1.34 11.48 13.87
N GLY A 109 1.09 10.19 14.13
CA GLY A 109 1.81 9.42 15.15
C GLY A 109 3.28 9.16 14.79
N ILE A 110 3.58 8.94 13.52
CA ILE A 110 4.94 8.79 13.00
C ILE A 110 5.68 10.14 13.05
N GLU A 111 5.04 11.24 12.65
CA GLU A 111 5.64 12.59 12.69
C GLU A 111 6.07 12.97 14.11
N ARG A 112 5.21 12.72 15.11
CA ARG A 112 5.55 12.95 16.52
C ARG A 112 6.76 12.14 16.96
N LYS A 113 6.84 10.86 16.57
CA LYS A 113 8.02 10.02 16.87
C LYS A 113 9.27 10.54 16.18
N LEU A 114 9.19 10.92 14.90
CA LEU A 114 10.31 11.51 14.16
C LEU A 114 10.85 12.76 14.85
N SER A 115 9.98 13.65 15.31
CA SER A 115 10.40 14.87 16.03
C SER A 115 11.10 14.59 17.35
N SER A 116 10.80 13.45 17.99
CA SER A 116 11.40 13.05 19.27
C SER A 116 12.71 12.26 19.13
N ILE A 117 13.06 11.81 17.93
CA ILE A 117 14.30 11.06 17.69
C ILE A 117 15.47 12.03 17.77
N LYS A 118 16.23 11.94 18.87
CA LYS A 118 17.53 12.60 19.01
C LYS A 118 18.50 12.01 17.98
N ILE A 119 19.38 12.85 17.44
CA ILE A 119 20.53 12.43 16.62
C ILE A 119 21.37 11.47 17.47
N GLY A 120 21.22 10.15 17.24
CA GLY A 120 21.82 9.09 18.07
C GLY A 120 20.85 8.03 18.63
N GLY A 121 19.54 8.11 18.32
CA GLY A 121 18.57 7.08 18.72
C GLY A 121 18.89 5.70 18.15
N ASP A 122 18.55 4.65 18.92
CA ASP A 122 18.86 3.24 18.67
C ASP A 122 18.43 2.80 17.25
N SER A 123 19.32 2.07 16.57
CA SER A 123 19.13 1.51 15.22
C SER A 123 17.83 0.71 15.10
N GLN A 124 17.39 0.08 16.19
CA GLN A 124 16.18 -0.73 16.24
C GLN A 124 14.90 0.11 16.15
N ASP A 125 14.86 1.28 16.78
CA ASP A 125 13.70 2.18 16.73
C ASP A 125 13.48 2.78 15.35
N ARG A 126 14.59 3.11 14.66
CA ARG A 126 14.54 3.59 13.26
C ARG A 126 14.03 2.51 12.32
N LYS A 127 14.50 1.27 12.47
CA LYS A 127 14.01 0.13 11.67
C LYS A 127 12.52 -0.11 11.90
N LYS A 128 12.05 0.00 13.15
CA LYS A 128 10.63 -0.09 13.49
C LYS A 128 9.83 1.02 12.82
N LEU A 129 10.31 2.25 12.86
CA LEU A 129 9.66 3.40 12.23
C LEU A 129 9.61 3.26 10.70
N ALA A 130 10.69 2.81 10.07
CA ALA A 130 10.72 2.53 8.64
C ALA A 130 9.70 1.47 8.23
N ASN A 131 9.52 0.43 9.04
CA ASN A 131 8.47 -0.57 8.80
C ASN A 131 7.06 0.00 8.97
N GLN A 132 6.86 0.92 9.95
CA GLN A 132 5.58 1.63 10.10
C GLN A 132 5.26 2.48 8.86
N VAL A 133 6.24 3.25 8.37
CA VAL A 133 6.07 4.05 7.14
C VAL A 133 5.73 3.18 5.94
N ARG A 134 6.44 2.05 5.74
CA ARG A 134 6.12 1.11 4.64
C ARG A 134 4.72 0.52 4.73
N LYS A 135 4.23 0.25 5.95
CA LYS A 135 2.85 -0.20 6.17
C LYS A 135 1.87 0.90 5.74
N VAL A 136 2.05 2.11 6.25
CA VAL A 136 1.22 3.28 5.90
C VAL A 136 1.22 3.55 4.40
N GLN A 137 2.37 3.44 3.73
CA GLN A 137 2.46 3.56 2.26
C GLN A 137 1.60 2.52 1.54
N ARG A 138 1.66 1.26 1.98
CA ARG A 138 0.83 0.20 1.39
C ARG A 138 -0.64 0.46 1.61
N ASP A 139 -1.03 0.80 2.84
CA ASP A 139 -2.43 1.07 3.18
C ASP A 139 -2.96 2.27 2.39
N PHE A 140 -2.13 3.32 2.19
CA PHE A 140 -2.47 4.48 1.36
C PHE A 140 -2.71 4.09 -0.10
N GLU A 141 -1.81 3.30 -0.70
CA GLU A 141 -1.95 2.85 -2.10
C GLU A 141 -3.19 1.95 -2.28
N GLU A 142 -3.55 1.13 -1.30
CA GLU A 142 -4.78 0.33 -1.35
C GLU A 142 -6.04 1.20 -1.36
N ILE A 143 -6.10 2.27 -0.56
CA ILE A 143 -7.24 3.21 -0.59
C ILE A 143 -7.24 4.02 -1.88
N LYS A 144 -6.06 4.42 -2.36
CA LYS A 144 -5.91 5.21 -3.60
C LYS A 144 -6.46 4.49 -4.83
N LYS A 145 -6.32 3.17 -4.90
CA LYS A 145 -6.91 2.34 -5.99
C LYS A 145 -8.44 2.51 -6.11
N ILE A 146 -9.11 2.79 -5.00
CA ILE A 146 -10.56 2.95 -4.93
C ILE A 146 -10.99 4.41 -4.71
N ASP A 147 -10.05 5.35 -4.73
CA ASP A 147 -10.30 6.80 -4.75
C ASP A 147 -10.43 7.30 -6.20
N PHE A 148 -11.59 6.99 -6.79
CA PHE A 148 -11.84 7.25 -8.21
C PHE A 148 -11.83 8.73 -8.61
N PHE A 149 -12.06 9.63 -7.66
CA PHE A 149 -12.23 11.06 -7.92
C PHE A 149 -11.18 11.93 -7.26
N THR A 150 -10.11 11.32 -6.73
CA THR A 150 -8.98 12.01 -6.09
C THR A 150 -9.49 12.96 -5.00
N SER A 151 -10.02 12.38 -3.93
CA SER A 151 -10.52 13.12 -2.78
C SER A 151 -9.47 14.10 -2.24
N GLN A 152 -9.91 15.28 -1.78
CA GLN A 152 -9.03 16.29 -1.20
C GLN A 152 -8.19 15.71 -0.05
N ARG A 153 -8.79 14.85 0.79
CA ARG A 153 -8.08 14.17 1.87
C ARG A 153 -7.05 13.17 1.36
N GLY A 154 -7.30 12.50 0.24
CA GLY A 154 -6.32 11.64 -0.42
C GLY A 154 -5.08 12.41 -0.85
N ILE A 155 -5.24 13.61 -1.41
CA ILE A 155 -4.14 14.51 -1.78
C ILE A 155 -3.32 14.89 -0.54
N GLU A 156 -3.98 15.42 0.49
CA GLU A 156 -3.33 15.85 1.74
C GLU A 156 -2.57 14.69 2.43
N THR A 157 -3.17 13.49 2.42
CA THR A 157 -2.55 12.30 2.98
C THR A 157 -1.30 11.92 2.19
N GLY A 158 -1.35 11.96 0.87
CA GLY A 158 -0.21 11.69 0.00
C GLY A 158 0.94 12.68 0.22
N GLU A 159 0.65 13.97 0.33
CA GLU A 159 1.66 15.00 0.60
C GLU A 159 2.34 14.82 1.96
N LYS A 160 1.57 14.55 3.02
CA LYS A 160 2.12 14.26 4.35
C LYS A 160 3.00 13.00 4.33
N LEU A 161 2.54 11.95 3.67
CA LEU A 161 3.28 10.70 3.54
C LEU A 161 4.61 10.90 2.80
N GLU A 162 4.61 11.67 1.71
CA GLU A 162 5.83 11.98 0.96
C GLU A 162 6.85 12.74 1.82
N LYS A 163 6.40 13.71 2.62
CA LYS A 163 7.26 14.46 3.55
C LYS A 163 7.94 13.53 4.57
N ILE A 164 7.18 12.62 5.19
CA ILE A 164 7.72 11.65 6.15
C ILE A 164 8.77 10.74 5.52
N VAL A 165 8.48 10.22 4.30
CA VAL A 165 9.41 9.35 3.58
C VAL A 165 10.72 10.07 3.27
N LYS A 166 10.66 11.33 2.84
CA LYS A 166 11.85 12.16 2.60
C LYS A 166 12.68 12.35 3.87
N VAL A 167 12.05 12.69 5.00
CA VAL A 167 12.73 12.85 6.29
C VAL A 167 13.42 11.56 6.71
N LEU A 168 12.72 10.42 6.61
CA LEU A 168 13.27 9.12 7.00
C LEU A 168 14.48 8.72 6.14
N ASN A 169 14.42 8.95 4.83
CA ASN A 169 15.53 8.69 3.92
C ASN A 169 16.74 9.60 4.18
N GLY A 170 16.52 10.85 4.58
CA GLY A 170 17.60 11.75 4.98
C GLY A 170 18.36 11.26 6.23
N LEU A 171 17.63 10.68 7.20
CA LEU A 171 18.21 10.14 8.42
C LEU A 171 19.08 8.90 8.17
N THR A 172 18.67 8.01 7.26
CA THR A 172 19.45 6.81 6.92
C THR A 172 20.74 7.14 6.17
N VAL A 173 20.69 8.09 5.22
CA VAL A 173 21.87 8.55 4.49
C VAL A 173 22.89 9.22 5.43
N SER A 174 22.42 10.07 6.35
CA SER A 174 23.29 10.70 7.35
C SER A 174 23.95 9.69 8.30
N GLU A 175 23.31 8.56 8.59
CA GLU A 175 23.93 7.47 9.34
C GLU A 175 25.00 6.73 8.53
N THR A 176 24.74 6.40 7.26
CA THR A 176 25.74 5.70 6.44
C THR A 176 27.01 6.52 6.25
N THR A 177 26.92 7.86 6.21
CA THR A 177 28.11 8.73 6.17
C THR A 177 28.77 8.90 7.55
N LYS A 178 28.00 8.94 8.64
CA LYS A 178 28.53 9.02 10.02
C LYS A 178 29.11 7.70 10.53
N HIS A 179 28.68 6.57 9.98
CA HIS A 179 29.17 5.22 10.28
C HIS A 179 29.91 4.60 9.09
N ALA A 180 30.41 5.43 8.18
CA ALA A 180 31.44 4.98 7.25
C ALA A 180 32.65 4.59 8.10
N ILE A 181 32.73 3.30 8.45
CA ILE A 181 33.90 2.71 9.07
C ILE A 181 35.02 2.98 8.09
N THR A 182 35.99 3.79 8.48
CA THR A 182 37.25 3.89 7.75
C THR A 182 37.92 2.54 7.90
N ILE A 183 37.65 1.63 6.98
CA ILE A 183 38.36 0.37 6.89
C ILE A 183 39.74 0.73 6.34
N SER A 184 40.73 0.78 7.22
CA SER A 184 42.12 0.90 6.79
C SER A 184 42.42 -0.23 5.81
N PRO A 185 42.88 0.07 4.57
CA PRO A 185 43.21 -0.95 3.61
C PRO A 185 44.22 -1.94 4.22
N ALA A 186 43.86 -3.21 4.26
CA ALA A 186 44.74 -4.27 4.73
C ALA A 186 45.54 -4.79 3.54
N ARG A 187 46.86 -5.00 3.71
CA ARG A 187 47.70 -5.50 2.62
C ARG A 187 47.49 -7.00 2.44
N ILE A 188 47.38 -7.44 1.19
CA ILE A 188 47.15 -8.86 0.87
C ILE A 188 48.32 -9.73 1.37
N GLU A 189 49.54 -9.19 1.38
CA GLU A 189 50.73 -9.88 1.89
C GLU A 189 50.58 -10.32 3.36
N ASP A 190 49.87 -9.54 4.17
CA ASP A 190 49.73 -9.79 5.61
C ASP A 190 48.83 -11.01 5.91
N TYR A 191 48.11 -11.52 4.90
CA TYR A 191 47.13 -12.60 5.03
C TYR A 191 47.49 -13.85 4.22
N GLN A 192 48.73 -13.99 3.74
CA GLN A 192 49.20 -15.23 3.11
C GLN A 192 49.47 -16.32 4.15
N ASN A 193 49.20 -17.58 3.80
CA ASN A 193 49.49 -18.79 4.58
C ASN A 193 48.95 -18.74 6.03
N LYS A 194 47.78 -18.14 6.22
CA LYS A 194 47.13 -18.07 7.55
C LYS A 194 46.24 -19.30 7.76
N THR A 195 45.91 -19.57 9.03
CA THR A 195 44.88 -20.55 9.37
C THR A 195 43.50 -19.90 9.28
N TRP A 196 42.71 -20.31 8.29
CA TRP A 196 41.39 -19.75 8.03
C TRP A 196 40.31 -20.55 8.77
N ALA A 197 39.66 -19.92 9.76
CA ALA A 197 38.63 -20.58 10.57
C ALA A 197 37.22 -20.25 10.09
N THR A 198 36.35 -21.26 10.03
CA THR A 198 34.90 -21.09 9.81
C THR A 198 34.08 -21.87 10.83
N ARG A 199 32.76 -21.63 10.89
CA ARG A 199 31.84 -22.32 11.81
C ARG A 199 31.26 -23.57 11.15
N LYS A 200 30.84 -24.56 11.95
CA LYS A 200 30.33 -25.88 11.50
C LYS A 200 29.11 -25.83 10.54
N ARG A 201 28.39 -24.71 10.46
CA ARG A 201 27.24 -24.49 9.55
C ARG A 201 27.29 -23.07 8.95
N PRO A 202 28.12 -22.85 7.93
CA PRO A 202 28.26 -21.54 7.31
C PRO A 202 27.03 -21.19 6.44
N PHE A 203 26.63 -19.93 6.45
CA PHE A 203 25.67 -19.36 5.51
C PHE A 203 26.36 -19.03 4.17
N VAL A 204 25.58 -18.72 3.13
CA VAL A 204 26.03 -18.55 1.72
C VAL A 204 27.17 -17.53 1.58
N ASP A 205 27.13 -16.45 2.35
CA ASP A 205 28.16 -15.40 2.40
C ASP A 205 29.55 -15.96 2.74
N ARG A 206 29.63 -16.95 3.62
CA ARG A 206 30.90 -17.51 4.07
C ARG A 206 31.53 -18.48 3.07
N PHE A 207 30.72 -19.12 2.22
CA PHE A 207 31.24 -19.87 1.07
C PHE A 207 31.84 -18.94 0.02
N ALA A 208 31.18 -17.81 -0.24
CA ALA A 208 31.71 -16.78 -1.13
C ALA A 208 33.04 -16.20 -0.60
N SER A 209 33.15 -15.98 0.71
CA SER A 209 34.41 -15.55 1.33
C SER A 209 35.53 -16.57 1.16
N ALA A 210 35.27 -17.87 1.32
CA ALA A 210 36.29 -18.90 1.14
C ALA A 210 36.80 -18.96 -0.32
N TRP A 211 35.90 -18.80 -1.29
CA TRP A 211 36.29 -18.67 -2.70
C TRP A 211 37.13 -17.40 -2.95
N LEU A 212 36.70 -16.25 -2.42
CA LEU A 212 37.41 -14.99 -2.57
C LEU A 212 38.82 -15.07 -1.97
N ILE A 213 38.95 -15.65 -0.78
CA ILE A 213 40.22 -15.87 -0.11
C ILE A 213 41.13 -16.72 -0.99
N LYS A 214 40.68 -17.89 -1.44
CA LYS A 214 41.46 -18.79 -2.30
C LYS A 214 41.84 -18.16 -3.65
N LYS A 215 40.99 -17.28 -4.18
CA LYS A 215 41.17 -16.71 -5.51
C LYS A 215 42.07 -15.47 -5.51
N PHE A 216 41.93 -14.60 -4.51
CA PHE A 216 42.50 -13.25 -4.53
C PHE A 216 43.39 -12.90 -3.34
N ILE A 217 43.29 -13.65 -2.24
CA ILE A 217 44.08 -13.39 -1.03
C ILE A 217 45.14 -14.46 -0.90
N ASP A 218 44.79 -15.65 -0.40
CA ASP A 218 45.72 -16.74 -0.11
C ASP A 218 45.38 -17.96 -0.94
N LYS A 219 46.15 -18.21 -2.01
CA LYS A 219 45.92 -19.32 -2.94
C LYS A 219 46.08 -20.70 -2.29
N ASN A 220 46.82 -20.77 -1.18
CA ASN A 220 47.10 -22.02 -0.46
C ASN A 220 46.19 -22.20 0.77
N ALA A 221 45.22 -21.31 0.97
CA ALA A 221 44.26 -21.41 2.07
C ALA A 221 43.56 -22.78 2.05
N SER A 222 43.51 -23.47 3.19
CA SER A 222 42.89 -24.79 3.35
C SER A 222 41.67 -24.73 4.26
#